data_AF-A0A0B7MJ65-F1
#
_entry.id   AF-A0A0B7MJ65-F1
#
_cell.length_a   1.000
_cell.length_b   1.000
_cell.length_c   1.000
_cell.angle_alpha   90.00
_cell.angle_beta   90.00
_cell.angle_gamma   90.00
#
_symmetry.space_group_name_H-M   'P 1'
#
loop_
_entity.id
_entity.type
_entity.pdbx_description
1 polymer ?
#
loop_
_entity_poly.entity_id
_entity_poly.type
_entity_poly.pdbx_seq_one_letter_code
_entity_poly.pdbx_strand_id
1 'polypeptide(L)' 'MGLLLCGNCGTCKTTLMEKLNKEGHQAVYIGDSYSDTCPAEHADHVFARDVLYEYCLENSIPATPFNDFREIIEQLQA' A
#
# COMPACT_ATOMS: atom_id res chain seq x y z
N MET A 1 7.69 1.00 -16.54
CA MET A 1 7.88 -0.43 -16.83
C MET A 1 6.73 -1.13 -16.11
N GLY A 2 5.64 -1.44 -16.81
CA GLY A 2 4.41 -1.90 -16.14
C GLY A 2 4.58 -3.30 -15.56
N LEU A 3 4.12 -3.51 -14.33
CA LEU A 3 4.17 -4.81 -13.66
C LEU A 3 3.38 -5.84 -14.47
N LEU A 4 3.98 -7.02 -14.66
CA LEU A 4 3.27 -8.15 -15.24
C LEU A 4 2.18 -8.61 -14.27
N LEU A 5 0.94 -8.74 -14.74
CA LEU A 5 -0.15 -9.35 -13.97
C LEU A 5 0.25 -10.79 -13.60
N CYS A 6 0.30 -11.11 -12.30
CA CYS A 6 0.64 -12.46 -11.84
C CYS A 6 -0.44 -13.50 -12.15
N GLY A 7 -1.71 -13.07 -12.30
CA GLY A 7 -2.84 -13.96 -12.56
C GLY A 7 -3.44 -14.63 -11.31
N ASN A 8 -2.96 -14.29 -10.12
CA ASN A 8 -3.36 -14.95 -8.86
C ASN A 8 -4.55 -14.27 -8.15
N CYS A 9 -4.97 -13.09 -8.58
CA CYS A 9 -5.99 -12.29 -7.91
C CYS A 9 -7.27 -12.17 -8.75
N GLY A 10 -8.44 -12.27 -8.12
CA GLY A 10 -9.71 -11.91 -8.78
C GLY A 10 -9.76 -10.42 -9.14
N THR A 11 -9.14 -9.57 -8.33
CA THR A 11 -8.89 -8.16 -8.64
C THR A 11 -7.50 -7.79 -8.14
N CYS A 12 -6.59 -7.48 -9.06
CA CYS A 12 -5.22 -7.08 -8.71
C CYS A 12 -5.19 -5.62 -8.26
N LYS A 13 -5.03 -5.38 -6.96
CA LYS A 13 -4.97 -4.03 -6.38
C LYS A 13 -3.73 -3.26 -6.83
N THR A 14 -2.58 -3.92 -6.99
CA THR A 14 -1.34 -3.31 -7.50
C THR A 14 -1.55 -2.75 -8.90
N THR A 15 -2.14 -3.54 -9.80
CA THR A 15 -2.43 -3.08 -11.17
C THR A 15 -3.45 -1.94 -11.19
N LEU A 16 -4.45 -1.94 -10.30
CA LEU A 16 -5.38 -0.82 -10.19
C LEU A 16 -4.67 0.45 -9.67
N MET A 17 -3.86 0.32 -8.63
CA MET A 17 -3.07 1.42 -8.07
C MET A 17 -2.17 2.06 -9.13
N GLU A 18 -1.38 1.26 -9.86
CA GLU A 18 -0.50 1.74 -10.93
C GLU A 18 -1.27 2.43 -12.06
N LYS A 19 -2.40 1.85 -12.48
CA LYS A 19 -3.23 2.43 -13.55
C LYS A 19 -3.86 3.77 -13.15
N LEU A 20 -4.18 3.93 -11.87
CA LEU A 20 -4.78 5.14 -11.33
C LEU A 20 -3.73 6.19 -10.95
N ASN A 21 -2.50 5.77 -10.67
CA ASN A 21 -1.41 6.68 -10.34
C ASN A 21 -0.98 7.47 -11.58
N LYS A 22 -1.09 8.79 -11.49
CA LYS A 22 -0.75 9.70 -12.59
C LYS A 22 0.67 10.20 -12.42
N GLU A 23 1.29 10.58 -13.53
CA GLU A 23 2.60 11.23 -13.50
C GLU A 23 2.59 12.44 -12.54
N GLY A 24 3.66 12.57 -11.74
CA GLY A 24 3.80 13.60 -10.72
C GLY A 24 2.99 13.38 -9.43
N HIS A 25 2.31 12.24 -9.27
CA HIS A 25 1.62 11.87 -8.03
C HIS A 25 2.35 10.73 -7.30
N GLN A 26 2.15 10.72 -5.98
CA GLN A 26 2.63 9.67 -5.09
C GLN A 26 1.52 8.65 -4.83
N ALA A 27 1.82 7.36 -4.99
CA ALA A 27 0.94 6.28 -4.61
C ALA A 27 1.03 6.03 -3.10
N VAL A 28 -0.01 6.43 -2.36
CA VAL A 28 -0.19 6.12 -0.95
C VAL A 28 -1.17 4.96 -0.81
N TYR A 29 -0.73 3.85 -0.24
CA TYR A 29 -1.56 2.68 0.01
C TYR A 29 -1.98 2.62 1.48
N ILE A 30 -3.25 2.29 1.75
CA ILE A 30 -3.81 2.15 3.10
C ILE A 30 -4.48 0.78 3.17
N GLY A 31 -4.06 -0.08 4.10
CA GLY A 31 -4.63 -1.42 4.23
C GLY A 31 -4.31 -2.11 5.55
N ASP A 32 -4.84 -3.31 5.70
CA ASP A 32 -4.74 -4.12 6.92
C ASP A 32 -4.61 -5.63 6.65
N SER A 33 -4.86 -6.08 5.42
CA SER A 33 -5.03 -7.50 5.12
C SER A 33 -3.83 -8.14 4.42
N TYR A 34 -3.72 -9.46 4.48
CA TYR A 34 -2.70 -10.20 3.73
C TYR A 34 -2.81 -10.01 2.20
N SER A 35 -4.02 -9.71 1.69
CA SER A 35 -4.21 -9.46 0.25
C SER A 35 -3.66 -8.10 -0.22
N ASP A 36 -3.15 -7.29 0.72
CA ASP A 36 -2.58 -5.97 0.49
C ASP A 36 -1.04 -5.96 0.46
N THR A 37 -0.39 -7.10 0.66
CA THR A 37 1.07 -7.22 0.67
C THR A 37 1.68 -6.80 -0.67
N CYS A 38 1.14 -7.30 -1.78
CA CYS A 38 1.61 -6.95 -3.11
C CYS A 38 1.51 -5.45 -3.43
N PRO A 39 0.36 -4.76 -3.26
CA PRO A 39 0.34 -3.31 -3.50
C PRO A 39 1.19 -2.52 -2.49
N ALA A 40 1.36 -2.99 -1.25
CA ALA A 40 2.25 -2.36 -0.27
C ALA A 40 3.73 -2.36 -0.70
N GLU A 41 4.20 -3.44 -1.34
CA GLU A 41 5.56 -3.48 -1.90
C GLU A 41 5.81 -2.47 -3.03
N HIS A 42 4.75 -2.02 -3.70
CA HIS A 42 4.83 -1.19 -4.91
C HIS A 42 4.39 0.26 -4.67
N ALA A 43 3.88 0.58 -3.49
CA ALA A 43 3.45 1.92 -3.13
C ALA A 43 4.65 2.77 -2.70
N ASP A 44 4.58 4.07 -2.96
CA ASP A 44 5.60 5.01 -2.48
C ASP A 44 5.52 5.22 -0.96
N HIS A 45 4.31 5.08 -0.39
CA HIS A 45 4.09 5.09 1.05
C HIS A 45 2.96 4.14 1.43
N VAL A 46 3.11 3.48 2.57
CA VAL A 46 2.13 2.53 3.09
C VAL A 46 1.70 2.93 4.49
N PHE A 47 0.39 3.09 4.68
CA PHE A 47 -0.24 3.02 5.99
C PHE A 47 -0.77 1.59 6.19
N ALA A 48 -0.28 0.90 7.21
CA ALA A 48 -0.62 -0.50 7.45
C ALA A 48 -1.07 -0.74 8.89
N ARG A 49 -1.95 -1.72 9.08
CA ARG A 49 -2.30 -2.28 10.39
C ARG A 49 -2.32 -3.80 10.34
N ASP A 50 -2.48 -4.40 11.52
CA ASP A 50 -2.69 -5.84 11.69
C ASP A 50 -1.64 -6.66 10.91
N VAL A 51 -2.09 -7.67 10.16
CA VAL A 51 -1.21 -8.59 9.42
C VAL A 51 -0.39 -7.87 8.34
N LEU A 52 -0.91 -6.79 7.74
CA LEU A 52 -0.14 -6.04 6.75
C LEU A 52 1.05 -5.33 7.38
N TYR A 53 0.87 -4.74 8.58
CA TYR A 53 1.95 -4.03 9.25
C TYR A 53 3.05 -5.00 9.70
N GLU A 54 2.68 -6.15 10.26
CA GLU A 54 3.61 -7.23 10.60
C GLU A 54 4.41 -7.67 9.37
N TYR A 55 3.73 -7.94 8.26
CA TYR A 55 4.37 -8.30 6.99
C TYR A 55 5.36 -7.22 6.51
N CYS A 56 4.97 -5.93 6.58
CA CYS A 56 5.85 -4.83 6.18
C CYS A 56 7.12 -4.78 7.05
N LEU A 57 7.00 -4.98 8.36
CA LEU A 57 8.16 -5.02 9.27
C LEU A 57 9.09 -6.20 8.94
N GLU A 58 8.54 -7.39 8.74
CA GLU A 58 9.31 -8.61 8.41
C GLU A 58 10.07 -8.48 7.09
N ASN A 59 9.48 -7.81 6.10
CA ASN A 59 10.06 -7.66 4.76
C ASN A 59 10.81 -6.33 4.57
N SER A 60 11.02 -5.56 5.64
CA SER A 60 11.70 -4.25 5.59
C SER A 60 11.04 -3.26 4.60
N ILE A 61 9.71 -3.34 4.46
CA ILE A 61 8.91 -2.39 3.68
C ILE A 61 8.57 -1.22 4.60
N PRO A 62 8.94 0.03 4.24
CA PRO A 62 8.57 1.20 5.03
C PRO A 62 7.05 1.34 5.13
N ALA A 63 6.52 1.21 6.35
CA ALA A 63 5.10 1.37 6.62
C ALA A 63 4.87 2.17 7.91
N THR A 64 3.85 3.04 7.87
CA THR A 64 3.39 3.83 9.01
C THR A 64 2.19 3.13 9.65
N PRO A 65 2.26 2.75 10.94
CA PRO A 65 1.09 2.22 11.63
C PRO A 65 0.05 3.33 11.84
N PHE A 66 -1.22 2.96 11.91
CA PHE A 66 -2.32 3.88 12.26
C PHE A 66 -3.36 3.16 13.12
N ASN A 67 -4.27 3.89 13.77
CA ASN A 67 -5.43 3.33 14.47
C ASN A 67 -6.75 3.71 13.80
N ASP A 68 -6.81 4.90 13.20
CA ASP A 68 -7.96 5.36 12.42
C ASP A 68 -7.53 6.41 11.37
N PHE A 69 -8.48 6.86 10.57
CA PHE A 69 -8.20 7.80 9.47
C PHE A 69 -7.78 9.19 9.94
N ARG A 70 -8.03 9.59 11.20
CA ARG A 70 -7.60 10.89 11.72
C ARG A 70 -6.08 10.95 11.81
N GLU A 71 -5.46 9.88 12.31
CA GLU A 71 -4.00 9.78 12.38
C GLU A 71 -3.37 9.84 10.98
N ILE A 72 -3.99 9.19 9.98
CA ILE A 72 -3.51 9.27 8.59
C ILE A 72 -3.55 10.72 8.08
N ILE A 73 -4.67 11.42 8.34
CA ILE A 73 -4.81 12.84 7.93
C ILE A 73 -3.76 13.70 8.60
N GLU A 74 -3.52 13.53 9.89
CA GLU A 74 -2.49 14.26 10.65
C GLU A 74 -1.09 14.03 10.07
N GLN A 75 -0.74 12.79 9.71
CA GLN A 75 0.56 12.46 9.10
C GLN A 75 0.73 13.07 7.70
N LEU A 76 -0.34 13.16 6.91
CA LEU A 76 -0.29 13.72 5.55
C LEU A 76 -0.30 15.25 5.53
N GLN A 77 -0.70 15.90 6.62
CA GLN A 77 -0.78 17.36 6.75
C GLN A 77 0.43 17.99 7.46
N ALA A 78 1.31 17.16 8.03
CA ALA A 78 2.54 17.58 8.71
C ALA A 78 3.61 18.04 7.70
#